data_AF-C1MVI1-F1
#
_entry.id   AF-C1MVI1-F1
#
_cell.length_a   1.000
_cell.length_b   1.000
_cell.length_c   1.000
_cell.angle_alpha   90.00
_cell.angle_beta   90.00
_cell.angle_gamma   90.00
#
_symmetry.space_group_name_H-M   'P 1'
#
loop_
_entity.id
_entity.type
_entity.pdbx_description
1 polymer ?
#
loop_
_entity_poly.entity_id
_entity_poly.type
_entity_poly.pdbx_seq_one_letter_code
_entity_poly.pdbx_strand_id
1 'polypeptide(L)'
;MPPKKGGKKGKAAKAPAYASKAADCEPFGFLARDLIRTPLGLDAVVLGVKYPDPKRPGENGVMWVQYAATKLEAPIEDPKTTAGYTKLSEGTHVLREANRCAREIRVAREKKEAAEAAKRAKEEAARRELEALEAKKNKKKPKPKPPPAEEAAA
;
A
#
# COMPACT_ATOMS: atom_id res chain seq x y z
N MET A 1 17.67 38.18 0.78
CA MET A 1 16.66 37.18 0.37
C MET A 1 17.10 35.81 0.85
N PRO A 2 16.34 35.10 1.70
CA PRO A 2 16.75 33.78 2.18
C PRO A 2 16.44 32.68 1.14
N PRO A 3 17.31 31.66 0.99
CA PRO A 3 17.14 30.60 -0.01
C PRO A 3 15.99 29.64 0.33
N LYS A 4 15.28 29.24 -0.72
CA LYS A 4 14.04 28.46 -0.71
C LYS A 4 14.29 27.03 -0.21
N LYS A 5 13.60 26.65 0.87
CA LYS A 5 13.71 25.37 1.59
C LYS A 5 13.27 24.18 0.73
N GLY A 6 14.24 23.32 0.42
CA GLY A 6 14.18 21.87 0.23
C GLY A 6 12.91 21.24 -0.37
N GLY A 7 13.02 20.78 -1.62
CA GLY A 7 12.07 19.88 -2.26
C GLY A 7 11.87 18.59 -1.47
N LYS A 8 10.60 18.19 -1.34
CA LYS A 8 10.12 16.98 -0.67
C LYS A 8 10.61 15.75 -1.45
N LYS A 9 11.71 15.13 -1.02
CA LYS A 9 12.16 13.82 -1.53
C LYS A 9 11.02 12.81 -1.37
N GLY A 10 10.60 12.21 -2.48
CA GLY A 10 9.62 11.13 -2.50
C GLY A 10 10.03 10.02 -1.54
N LYS A 11 9.07 9.51 -0.77
CA LYS A 11 9.28 8.34 0.08
C LYS A 11 9.71 7.18 -0.82
N ALA A 12 11.01 6.90 -0.85
CA ALA A 12 11.52 5.65 -1.39
C ALA A 12 10.76 4.52 -0.70
N ALA A 13 10.23 3.57 -1.47
CA ALA A 13 9.60 2.38 -0.94
C ALA A 13 10.58 1.74 0.05
N LYS A 14 10.21 1.75 1.34
CA LYS A 14 11.04 1.24 2.42
C LYS A 14 11.36 -0.20 2.05
N ALA A 15 12.65 -0.53 1.87
CA ALA A 15 13.07 -1.89 1.57
C ALA A 15 12.40 -2.84 2.58
N PRO A 16 11.92 -4.01 2.14
CA PRO A 16 11.30 -4.96 3.06
C PRO A 16 12.29 -5.26 4.19
N ALA A 17 11.82 -5.13 5.44
CA ALA A 17 12.68 -5.27 6.62
C ALA A 17 13.28 -6.68 6.76
N TYR A 18 12.72 -7.65 6.04
CA TYR A 18 13.08 -9.06 6.06
C TYR A 18 13.27 -9.58 4.63
N ALA A 19 14.37 -10.30 4.41
CA ALA A 19 14.57 -11.13 3.25
C ALA A 19 13.68 -12.38 3.36
N SER A 20 12.81 -12.58 2.38
CA SER A 20 11.77 -13.61 2.41
C SER A 20 11.84 -14.56 1.21
N LYS A 21 12.94 -14.52 0.44
CA LYS A 21 13.15 -15.46 -0.67
C LYS A 21 13.49 -16.83 -0.09
N ALA A 22 13.11 -17.88 -0.81
CA ALA A 22 13.39 -19.26 -0.40
C ALA A 22 14.90 -19.50 -0.16
N ALA A 23 15.76 -18.96 -1.03
CA ALA A 23 17.22 -19.08 -0.90
C ALA A 23 17.78 -18.46 0.39
N ASP A 24 17.16 -17.40 0.90
CA ASP A 24 17.59 -16.74 2.13
C ASP A 24 17.16 -17.55 3.37
N CYS A 25 16.03 -18.26 3.29
CA CYS A 25 15.45 -19.01 4.41
C CYS A 25 15.86 -20.51 4.43
N GLU A 26 16.32 -21.05 3.31
CA GLU A 26 16.81 -22.44 3.15
C GLU A 26 17.92 -22.82 4.15
N PRO A 27 18.89 -21.94 4.48
CA PRO A 27 19.88 -22.21 5.53
C PRO A 27 19.26 -22.49 6.90
N PHE A 28 18.04 -22.01 7.17
CA PHE A 28 17.35 -22.18 8.44
C PHE A 28 16.34 -23.35 8.41
N GLY A 29 16.03 -23.90 7.23
CA GLY A 29 15.08 -25.02 7.06
C GLY A 29 13.59 -24.62 7.11
N PHE A 30 13.29 -23.33 7.24
CA PHE A 30 11.93 -22.79 7.25
C PHE A 30 11.73 -21.83 6.08
N LEU A 31 10.48 -21.64 5.66
CA LEU A 31 10.13 -20.62 4.66
C LEU A 31 9.49 -19.42 5.34
N ALA A 32 9.59 -18.24 4.71
CA ALA A 32 8.83 -17.10 5.16
C ALA A 32 7.33 -17.44 5.18
N ARG A 33 6.64 -17.02 6.25
CA ARG A 33 5.23 -17.30 6.58
C ARG A 33 4.94 -18.74 7.02
N ASP A 34 5.94 -19.59 7.21
CA ASP A 34 5.74 -20.87 7.89
C ASP A 34 5.29 -20.62 9.34
N LEU A 35 4.34 -21.44 9.80
CA LEU A 35 3.96 -21.49 11.20
C LEU A 35 4.85 -22.52 11.91
N ILE A 36 5.48 -22.09 12.99
CA ILE A 36 6.41 -22.90 13.78
C ILE A 36 5.97 -22.92 15.24
N ARG A 37 6.23 -24.03 15.90
CA ARG A 37 6.18 -24.14 17.35
C ARG A 37 7.59 -24.10 17.90
N THR A 38 7.86 -23.17 18.80
CA THR A 38 9.16 -23.04 19.46
C THR A 38 9.36 -24.15 20.49
N PRO A 39 10.60 -24.41 20.96
CA PRO A 39 10.87 -25.39 22.02
C PRO A 39 10.09 -25.13 23.32
N LEU A 40 9.68 -23.87 23.56
CA LEU A 40 8.87 -23.46 24.71
C LEU A 40 7.36 -23.70 24.49
N GLY A 41 6.97 -24.31 23.37
CA GLY A 41 5.57 -24.58 23.03
C GLY A 41 4.80 -23.37 22.52
N LEU A 42 5.48 -22.25 22.19
CA LEU A 42 4.83 -21.05 21.68
C LEU A 42 4.71 -21.10 20.16
N ASP A 43 3.58 -20.64 19.64
CA ASP A 43 3.35 -20.55 18.20
C ASP A 43 3.87 -19.22 17.65
N ALA A 44 4.62 -19.30 16.56
CA ALA A 44 5.19 -18.16 15.88
C ALA A 44 5.13 -18.31 14.35
N VAL A 45 5.07 -17.19 13.65
CA VAL A 45 5.11 -17.12 12.19
C VAL A 45 6.47 -16.60 11.75
N VAL A 46 7.12 -17.28 10.83
CA VAL A 46 8.40 -16.86 10.27
C VAL A 46 8.20 -15.60 9.41
N LEU A 47 8.91 -14.51 9.73
CA LEU A 47 8.87 -13.28 8.94
C LEU A 47 9.87 -13.33 7.78
N GLY A 48 11.04 -13.91 8.04
CA GLY A 48 12.15 -14.02 7.11
C GLY A 48 13.48 -13.77 7.82
N VAL A 49 14.52 -13.49 7.04
CA VAL A 49 15.88 -13.30 7.54
C VAL A 49 16.24 -11.82 7.51
N LYS A 50 16.82 -11.32 8.59
CA LYS A 50 17.35 -9.97 8.67
C LYS A 50 18.87 -10.05 8.60
N TYR A 51 19.43 -9.43 7.56
CA TYR A 51 20.87 -9.29 7.41
C TYR A 51 21.35 -8.01 8.11
N PRO A 52 22.46 -8.06 8.86
CA PRO A 52 23.04 -6.88 9.49
C PRO A 52 23.55 -5.86 8.47
N ASP A 53 24.03 -6.33 7.31
CA ASP A 53 24.43 -5.49 6.19
C ASP A 53 23.51 -5.75 4.97
N PRO A 54 22.60 -4.82 4.63
CA PRO A 54 21.70 -4.98 3.48
C PRO A 54 22.42 -5.09 2.13
N LYS A 55 23.70 -4.69 2.06
CA LYS A 55 24.51 -4.74 0.84
C LYS A 55 25.22 -6.08 0.65
N ARG A 56 25.24 -6.94 1.67
CA ARG A 56 25.84 -8.28 1.65
C ARG A 56 24.83 -9.32 2.16
N PRO A 57 23.76 -9.58 1.41
CA PRO A 57 22.85 -10.66 1.73
C PRO A 57 23.61 -12.00 1.64
N GLY A 58 23.59 -12.78 2.73
CA GLY A 58 24.21 -14.10 2.80
C GLY A 58 25.10 -14.33 4.02
N GLU A 59 25.69 -13.29 4.58
CA GLU A 59 26.54 -13.40 5.78
C GLU A 59 25.77 -12.98 7.05
N ASN A 60 25.84 -13.81 8.09
CA ASN A 60 25.30 -13.54 9.43
C ASN A 60 23.80 -13.14 9.44
N GLY A 61 23.00 -13.74 8.57
CA GLY A 61 21.55 -13.56 8.60
C GLY A 61 20.96 -14.14 9.89
N VAL A 62 20.06 -13.39 10.54
CA VAL A 62 19.30 -13.89 11.70
C VAL A 62 17.86 -14.09 11.27
N MET A 63 17.27 -15.24 11.58
CA MET A 63 15.85 -15.47 11.29
C MET A 63 14.98 -14.77 12.34
N TRP A 64 13.93 -14.10 11.87
CA TRP A 64 12.98 -13.39 12.72
C TRP A 64 11.60 -14.03 12.62
N VAL A 65 10.94 -14.09 13.76
CA VAL A 65 9.58 -14.64 13.88
C VAL A 65 8.69 -13.66 14.63
N GLN A 66 7.39 -13.77 14.38
CA GLN A 66 6.36 -13.06 15.13
C GLN A 66 5.57 -14.07 15.95
N TYR A 67 5.53 -13.89 17.26
CA TYR A 67 4.74 -14.74 18.16
C TYR A 67 3.24 -14.45 18.01
N ALA A 68 2.42 -15.50 17.91
CA ALA A 68 1.00 -15.37 17.65
C ALA A 68 0.25 -14.64 18.79
N ALA A 69 0.58 -14.94 20.05
CA ALA A 69 -0.12 -14.41 21.21
C ALA A 69 0.22 -12.93 21.48
N THR A 70 1.51 -12.56 21.39
CA THR A 70 1.98 -11.23 21.77
C THR A 70 2.18 -10.29 20.59
N LYS A 71 2.15 -10.81 19.35
CA LYS A 71 2.52 -10.09 18.10
C LYS A 71 3.93 -9.49 18.12
N LEU A 72 4.75 -9.86 19.11
CA LEU A 72 6.12 -9.38 19.25
C LEU A 72 7.00 -10.08 18.22
N GLU A 73 7.89 -9.31 17.62
CA GLU A 73 8.90 -9.79 16.69
C GLU A 73 10.20 -10.04 17.46
N ALA A 74 10.77 -11.22 17.30
CA ALA A 74 12.03 -11.59 17.94
C ALA A 74 12.95 -12.32 16.97
N PRO A 75 14.27 -12.13 17.11
CA PRO A 75 15.23 -13.03 16.50
C PRO A 75 15.12 -14.39 17.16
N ILE A 76 15.29 -15.45 16.38
CA ILE A 76 15.44 -16.81 16.88
C ILE A 76 16.84 -17.30 16.59
N GLU A 77 17.32 -18.17 17.48
CA GLU A 77 18.55 -18.92 17.26
C GLU A 77 18.39 -19.86 16.07
N ASP A 78 19.52 -20.24 15.48
CA ASP A 78 19.56 -21.11 14.31
C ASP A 78 18.79 -22.40 14.58
N PRO A 79 17.64 -22.63 13.90
CA PRO A 79 16.79 -23.78 14.18
C PRO A 79 17.44 -25.13 13.85
N LYS A 80 18.52 -25.11 13.06
CA LYS A 80 19.34 -26.29 12.78
C LYS A 80 20.21 -26.68 13.97
N THR A 81 20.63 -25.69 14.75
CA THR A 81 21.53 -25.87 15.89
C THR A 81 20.73 -26.08 17.17
N THR A 82 19.64 -25.33 17.33
CA THR A 82 18.75 -25.42 18.50
C THR A 82 17.59 -26.36 18.20
N ALA A 83 17.63 -27.55 18.78
CA ALA A 83 16.57 -28.54 18.64
C ALA A 83 15.24 -28.07 19.25
N GLY A 84 14.11 -28.50 18.66
CA GLY A 84 12.76 -28.30 19.22
C GLY A 84 11.86 -27.34 18.44
N TYR A 85 12.36 -26.67 17.41
CA TYR A 85 11.50 -25.96 16.46
C TYR A 85 10.81 -26.95 15.53
N THR A 86 9.48 -26.97 15.56
CA THR A 86 8.68 -27.87 14.71
C THR A 86 7.78 -27.07 13.77
N LYS A 87 7.70 -27.51 12.51
CA LYS A 87 6.75 -26.93 11.55
C LYS A 87 5.35 -27.40 11.89
N LEU A 88 4.43 -26.46 12.06
CA LEU A 88 3.02 -26.75 12.21
C LEU A 88 2.41 -26.88 10.81
N SER A 89 2.27 -28.14 10.35
CA SER A 89 1.66 -28.49 9.06
C SER A 89 0.16 -28.21 9.02
N GLU A 90 -0.52 -28.28 10.17
CA GLU A 90 -1.97 -28.08 10.28
C GLU A 90 -2.43 -26.61 10.15
N GLY A 91 -1.51 -25.63 10.23
CA GLY A 91 -1.86 -24.21 10.12
C GLY A 91 -1.45 -23.56 8.79
N THR A 92 -0.58 -24.21 8.01
CA THR A 92 0.06 -23.59 6.84
C THR A 92 -0.92 -23.39 5.68
N HIS A 93 -1.86 -24.31 5.50
CA HIS A 93 -2.91 -24.19 4.48
C HIS A 93 -3.94 -23.10 4.86
N VAL A 94 -4.36 -23.05 6.12
CA VAL A 94 -5.27 -22.01 6.64
C VAL A 94 -4.66 -20.61 6.48
N LEU A 95 -3.38 -20.45 6.79
CA LEU A 95 -2.67 -19.19 6.60
C LEU A 95 -2.53 -18.80 5.12
N ARG A 96 -2.29 -19.77 4.22
CA ARG A 96 -2.26 -19.49 2.77
C ARG A 96 -3.62 -19.01 2.27
N GLU A 97 -4.70 -19.65 2.72
CA GLU A 97 -6.06 -19.27 2.34
C GLU A 97 -6.45 -17.90 2.91
N ALA A 98 -6.15 -17.64 4.19
CA ALA A 98 -6.39 -16.34 4.80
C ALA A 98 -5.63 -15.20 4.08
N ASN A 99 -4.36 -15.44 3.71
CA ASN A 99 -3.57 -14.49 2.93
C ASN A 99 -4.14 -14.28 1.51
N ARG A 100 -4.65 -15.35 0.86
CA ARG A 100 -5.33 -15.27 -0.44
C ARG A 100 -6.57 -14.37 -0.35
N CYS A 101 -7.45 -14.64 0.61
CA CYS A 101 -8.66 -13.85 0.85
C CYS A 101 -8.33 -12.38 1.16
N ALA A 102 -7.35 -12.11 2.02
CA ALA A 102 -6.94 -10.76 2.36
C ALA A 102 -6.43 -9.97 1.12
N ARG A 103 -5.67 -10.63 0.23
CA ARG A 103 -5.21 -10.02 -1.02
C ARG A 103 -6.37 -9.71 -1.96
N GLU A 104 -7.31 -10.63 -2.11
CA GLU A 104 -8.50 -10.45 -2.95
C GLU A 104 -9.38 -9.30 -2.45
N ILE A 105 -9.58 -9.20 -1.13
CA ILE A 105 -10.30 -8.08 -0.51
C ILE A 105 -9.60 -6.75 -0.80
N ARG A 106 -8.26 -6.71 -0.72
CA ARG A 106 -7.50 -5.49 -1.02
C ARG A 106 -7.67 -5.06 -2.48
N VAL A 107 -7.52 -6.00 -3.40
CA VAL A 107 -7.71 -5.74 -4.85
C VAL A 107 -9.15 -5.30 -5.14
N ALA A 108 -10.14 -5.93 -4.51
CA ALA A 108 -11.54 -5.55 -4.67
C ALA A 108 -11.81 -4.13 -4.15
N ARG A 109 -11.21 -3.75 -3.03
CA ARG A 109 -11.30 -2.39 -2.47
C ARG A 109 -10.63 -1.36 -3.39
N GLU A 110 -9.42 -1.61 -3.85
CA GLU A 110 -8.70 -0.75 -4.80
C GLU A 110 -9.52 -0.55 -6.09
N LYS A 111 -10.15 -1.61 -6.62
CA LYS A 111 -11.04 -1.51 -7.78
C LYS A 111 -12.29 -0.65 -7.52
N LYS A 112 -12.91 -0.80 -6.34
CA LYS A 112 -14.08 0.02 -5.95
C LYS A 112 -13.70 1.49 -5.82
N GLU A 113 -12.58 1.79 -5.15
CA GLU A 113 -12.07 3.15 -4.98
C GLU A 113 -11.71 3.78 -6.35
N ALA A 114 -11.08 3.02 -7.26
CA ALA A 114 -10.79 3.50 -8.61
C ALA A 114 -12.06 3.75 -9.44
N ALA A 115 -13.07 2.88 -9.33
CA ALA A 115 -14.34 3.05 -10.02
C ALA A 115 -15.13 4.27 -9.50
N GLU A 116 -15.11 4.50 -8.18
CA GLU A 116 -15.73 5.66 -7.56
C GLU A 116 -15.01 6.96 -7.96
N ALA A 117 -13.68 6.96 -7.96
CA ALA A 117 -12.88 8.09 -8.43
C ALA A 117 -13.16 8.42 -9.90
N ALA A 118 -13.29 7.40 -10.76
CA ALA A 118 -13.64 7.58 -12.17
C ALA A 118 -15.06 8.15 -12.36
N LYS A 119 -16.04 7.73 -11.53
CA LYS A 119 -17.38 8.31 -11.55
C LYS A 119 -17.37 9.78 -11.14
N ARG A 120 -16.71 10.11 -10.02
CA ARG A 120 -16.58 11.50 -9.56
C ARG A 120 -15.91 12.40 -10.61
N ALA A 121 -14.86 11.91 -11.28
CA ALA A 121 -14.21 12.66 -12.36
C ALA A 121 -15.12 12.90 -13.57
N LYS A 122 -15.95 11.93 -13.95
CA LYS A 122 -16.94 12.08 -15.03
C LYS A 122 -18.05 13.07 -14.67
N GLU A 123 -18.56 13.00 -13.44
CA GLU A 123 -19.58 13.93 -12.93
C GLU A 123 -19.04 15.37 -12.87
N GLU A 124 -17.81 15.57 -12.42
CA GLU A 124 -17.17 16.89 -12.40
C GLU A 124 -16.93 17.43 -13.82
N ALA A 125 -16.51 16.57 -14.77
CA ALA A 125 -16.36 16.95 -16.17
C ALA A 125 -17.71 17.35 -16.81
N ALA A 126 -18.77 16.57 -16.58
CA ALA A 126 -20.11 16.87 -17.08
C ALA A 126 -20.65 18.17 -16.47
N ARG A 127 -20.42 18.43 -15.18
CA ARG A 127 -20.79 19.69 -14.53
C ARG A 127 -20.06 20.88 -15.14
N ARG A 128 -18.75 20.78 -15.38
CA ARG A 128 -17.96 21.84 -16.04
C ARG A 128 -18.43 22.09 -17.47
N GLU A 129 -18.86 21.05 -18.19
CA GLU A 129 -19.39 21.17 -19.54
C GLU A 129 -20.75 21.89 -19.55
N LEU A 130 -21.65 21.56 -18.62
CA LEU A 130 -22.93 22.26 -18.44
C LEU A 130 -22.71 23.74 -18.06
N GLU A 131 -21.83 24.02 -17.09
CA GLU A 131 -21.48 25.39 -16.70
C GLU A 131 -20.89 26.19 -17.89
N ALA A 132 -20.06 25.55 -18.73
CA ALA A 132 -19.52 26.18 -19.94
C ALA A 132 -20.59 26.45 -21.02
N LEU A 133 -21.59 25.57 -21.17
CA LEU A 133 -22.70 25.76 -22.09
C LEU A 133 -23.66 26.87 -21.62
N GLU A 134 -23.94 26.95 -20.32
CA GLU A 134 -24.73 28.03 -19.74
C GLU A 134 -24.04 29.39 -19.86
N ALA A 135 -22.73 29.47 -19.61
CA ALA A 135 -21.94 30.68 -19.81
C ALA A 135 -21.95 31.16 -21.28
N LYS A 136 -21.96 30.24 -22.25
CA LYS A 136 -22.08 30.55 -23.68
C LYS A 136 -23.49 31.05 -24.06
N LYS A 137 -24.55 30.54 -23.43
CA LYS A 137 -25.93 31.00 -23.67
C LYS A 137 -26.16 32.41 -23.11
N ASN A 138 -25.65 32.73 -21.93
CA ASN A 138 -25.80 34.08 -21.35
C ASN A 138 -25.03 35.17 -22.12
N LYS A 139 -23.93 34.83 -22.80
CA LYS A 139 -23.22 35.77 -23.70
C LYS A 139 -23.97 36.09 -25.00
N LYS A 140 -25.01 35.33 -25.38
CA LYS A 140 -25.80 35.54 -26.61
C LYS A 140 -27.08 36.36 -26.42
N LYS A 141 -27.43 36.81 -25.21
CA LYS A 141 -28.57 37.73 -25.03
C LYS A 141 -28.17 39.13 -25.53
N PRO A 142 -28.82 39.68 -26.58
CA PRO A 142 -28.51 41.02 -27.07
C PRO A 142 -28.95 42.08 -26.05
N LYS A 143 -28.13 43.12 -25.88
CA LYS A 143 -28.50 44.34 -25.12
C LYS A 143 -29.80 44.92 -25.71
N PRO A 144 -30.79 45.32 -24.89
CA PRO A 144 -31.93 46.07 -25.39
C PRO A 144 -31.42 47.40 -25.98
N LYS A 145 -31.88 47.74 -27.20
CA LYS A 145 -31.59 49.02 -27.87
C LYS A 145 -32.10 50.17 -26.98
N PRO A 146 -31.31 51.25 -26.77
CA PRO A 146 -31.83 52.44 -26.12
C PRO A 146 -32.88 53.13 -27.02
N PRO A 147 -33.89 53.80 -26.44
CA PRO A 147 -34.93 54.50 -27.20
C PRO A 147 -34.33 55.65 -28.03
N PRO A 148 -34.94 56.01 -29.18
CA PRO A 148 -34.43 57.06 -30.04
C PRO A 148 -34.55 58.41 -29.33
N ALA A 149 -33.45 59.17 -29.32
CA ALA A 149 -33.44 60.55 -28.88
C ALA A 149 -34.26 61.38 -29.87
N GLU A 150 -35.34 61.98 -29.39
CA GLU A 150 -36.09 63.00 -30.10
C GLU A 150 -35.21 64.25 -30.20
N GLU A 151 -34.93 64.62 -31.44
CA GLU A 151 -34.09 65.71 -31.88
C GLU A 151 -34.75 67.05 -31.53
N ALA A 152 -34.04 67.89 -30.79
CA ALA A 152 -34.40 69.30 -30.66
C ALA A 152 -34.14 70.01 -32.00
N ALA A 153 -35.17 70.53 -32.66
CA ALA A 153 -35.05 71.67 -33.56
C ALA A 153 -36.40 72.34 -33.85
N ALA A 154 -36.39 73.68 -33.69
CA ALA A 154 -37.34 74.71 -34.11
C ALA A 154 -38.39 75.18 -33.07
#